data_AF-A0A7X8DHN9-F1
#
_entry.id   AF-A0A7X8DHN9-F1
#
_cell.length_a   1.000
_cell.length_b   1.000
_cell.length_c   1.000
_cell.angle_alpha   90.00
_cell.angle_beta   90.00
_cell.angle_gamma   90.00
#
_symmetry.space_group_name_H-M   'P 1'
#
loop_
_entity.id
_entity.type
_entity.pdbx_description
1 polymer ?
#
loop_
_entity_poly.entity_id
_entity_poly.type
_entity_poly.pdbx_seq_one_letter_code
_entity_poly.pdbx_strand_id
1 'polypeptide(L)'
;MKGGVVVGSNPQAISLLYIVGLFAILYFLMIRPQQQRQKKHNEMVKSIKQNDKVITIGGIHGTVVRVMDRSIILEVADKVRMELLKTAVSQIVEQQEDEEPDDK
;
A
#
# COMPACT_ATOMS: atom_id res chain seq x y z
N MET A 1 -18.40 29.66 -30.22
CA MET A 1 -19.40 30.17 -29.25
C MET A 1 -19.04 29.59 -27.88
N LYS A 2 -18.49 30.41 -26.97
CA LYS A 2 -18.08 29.99 -25.62
C LYS A 2 -19.29 30.12 -24.69
N GLY A 3 -19.83 28.99 -24.23
CA GLY A 3 -20.92 28.97 -23.25
C GLY A 3 -20.39 29.39 -21.88
N GLY A 4 -20.64 30.65 -21.52
CA GLY A 4 -20.46 31.14 -20.17
C GLY A 4 -21.57 30.57 -19.29
N VAL A 5 -21.19 29.82 -18.25
CA VAL A 5 -22.12 29.41 -17.21
C VAL A 5 -22.57 30.68 -16.48
N VAL A 6 -23.81 31.08 -16.72
CA VAL A 6 -24.45 32.18 -16.00
C VAL A 6 -24.75 31.69 -14.59
N VAL A 7 -23.93 32.11 -13.61
CA VAL A 7 -24.23 31.96 -12.18
C VAL A 7 -25.27 33.02 -11.83
N GLY A 8 -26.54 32.70 -12.06
CA GLY A 8 -27.66 33.48 -11.55
C GLY A 8 -27.75 33.31 -10.03
N SER A 9 -27.86 34.43 -9.31
CA SER A 9 -27.99 34.56 -7.86
C SER A 9 -29.29 33.94 -7.33
N ASN A 10 -29.41 32.62 -7.42
CA ASN A 10 -30.47 31.85 -6.79
C ASN A 10 -29.87 31.11 -5.57
N PRO A 11 -30.28 31.41 -4.32
CA PRO A 11 -29.72 30.82 -3.10
C PRO A 11 -29.67 29.28 -3.13
N GLN A 12 -30.63 28.64 -3.81
CA GLN A 12 -30.70 27.20 -3.99
C GLN A 12 -29.59 26.64 -4.92
N ALA A 13 -29.22 27.39 -5.97
CA ALA A 13 -28.13 27.01 -6.88
C ALA A 13 -26.77 27.11 -6.18
N ILE A 14 -26.60 28.11 -5.32
CA ILE A 14 -25.41 28.28 -4.47
C ILE A 14 -25.29 27.10 -3.49
N SER A 15 -26.37 26.71 -2.80
CA SER A 15 -26.36 25.53 -1.91
C SER A 15 -26.05 24.22 -2.62
N LEU A 16 -26.60 24.00 -3.82
CA LEU A 16 -26.32 22.80 -4.62
C LEU A 16 -24.85 22.76 -5.07
N LEU A 17 -24.30 23.90 -5.49
CA LEU A 17 -22.87 24.04 -5.82
C LEU A 17 -21.98 23.72 -4.62
N TYR A 18 -22.32 24.19 -3.42
CA TYR A 18 -21.56 23.87 -2.21
C TYR A 18 -21.60 22.36 -1.88
N ILE A 19 -22.76 21.72 -1.98
CA ILE A 19 -22.91 20.28 -1.72
C ILE A 19 -22.09 19.46 -2.73
N VAL A 20 -22.21 19.76 -4.03
CA VAL A 20 -21.45 19.08 -5.08
C VAL A 20 -19.94 19.34 -4.91
N GLY A 21 -19.55 20.57 -4.56
CA GLY A 21 -18.16 20.92 -4.26
C GLY A 21 -17.60 20.14 -3.07
N LEU A 22 -18.37 19.99 -1.99
CA LEU A 22 -17.98 19.21 -0.82
C LEU A 22 -17.77 17.73 -1.17
N PHE A 23 -18.72 17.11 -1.89
CA PHE A 23 -18.57 15.72 -2.33
C PHE A 23 -17.39 15.54 -3.29
N ALA A 24 -17.14 16.50 -4.19
CA ALA A 24 -15.99 16.46 -5.08
C ALA A 24 -14.66 16.49 -4.32
N ILE A 25 -14.56 17.33 -3.28
CA ILE A 25 -13.37 17.42 -2.42
C ILE A 25 -13.19 16.12 -1.62
N LEU A 26 -14.23 15.61 -0.97
CA LEU A 26 -14.18 14.37 -0.20
C LEU A 26 -13.81 13.16 -1.08
N TYR A 27 -14.41 13.06 -2.27
CA TYR A 27 -14.09 12.04 -3.27
C TYR A 27 -12.62 12.11 -3.68
N PHE A 28 -12.13 13.30 -4.02
CA PHE A 28 -10.75 13.50 -4.44
C PHE A 28 -9.76 13.17 -3.32
N LEU A 29 -10.08 13.57 -2.09
CA LEU A 29 -9.25 13.32 -0.92
C LEU A 29 -9.22 11.85 -0.52
N MET A 30 -10.26 11.05 -0.74
CA MET A 30 -10.27 9.62 -0.36
C MET A 30 -9.70 8.71 -1.46
N ILE A 31 -10.01 8.96 -2.73
CA ILE A 31 -9.63 8.06 -3.83
C ILE A 31 -8.17 8.19 -4.22
N ARG A 32 -7.63 9.41 -4.21
CA ARG A 32 -6.21 9.64 -4.49
C ARG A 32 -5.28 8.89 -3.52
N PRO A 33 -5.44 8.94 -2.19
CA PRO A 33 -4.59 8.18 -1.28
C PRO A 33 -4.83 6.67 -1.38
N GLN A 34 -6.06 6.21 -1.65
CA GLN A 34 -6.33 4.78 -1.80
C GLN A 34 -5.58 4.18 -3.00
N GLN A 35 -5.60 4.86 -4.15
CA GLN A 35 -4.85 4.42 -5.33
C GLN A 35 -3.34 4.37 -5.07
N GLN A 36 -2.80 5.36 -4.34
CA GLN A 36 -1.38 5.36 -3.99
C GLN A 36 -1.01 4.20 -3.07
N ARG A 37 -1.83 3.90 -2.06
CA ARG A 37 -1.59 2.75 -1.16
C ARG A 37 -1.58 1.43 -1.92
N GLN A 38 -2.51 1.24 -2.86
CA GLN A 38 -2.58 0.00 -3.64
C GLN A 38 -1.42 -0.14 -4.62
N LYS A 39 -0.98 0.96 -5.25
CA LYS A 39 0.23 0.94 -6.09
C LYS A 39 1.47 0.58 -5.28
N LYS A 40 1.68 1.22 -4.13
CA LYS A 40 2.79 0.93 -3.21
C LYS A 40 2.80 -0.52 -2.75
N HIS A 41 1.64 -1.07 -2.39
CA HIS A 41 1.52 -2.48 -2.01
C HIS A 41 1.92 -3.40 -3.16
N ASN A 42 1.40 -3.14 -4.36
CA ASN A 42 1.75 -3.93 -5.54
C ASN A 42 3.23 -3.84 -5.91
N GLU A 43 3.86 -2.68 -5.71
CA GLU A 43 5.30 -2.48 -5.94
C GLU A 43 6.12 -3.25 -4.91
N MET A 44 5.79 -3.17 -3.62
CA MET A 44 6.45 -3.93 -2.55
C MET A 44 6.34 -5.44 -2.79
N VAL A 45 5.15 -5.92 -3.13
CA VAL A 45 4.92 -7.34 -3.37
C VAL A 45 5.73 -7.85 -4.58
N LYS A 46 5.98 -6.99 -5.58
CA LYS A 46 6.84 -7.31 -6.72
C LYS A 46 8.33 -7.25 -6.39
N SER A 47 8.73 -6.46 -5.40
CA SER A 47 10.13 -6.32 -5.00
C SER A 47 10.64 -7.45 -4.11
N ILE A 48 9.75 -8.35 -3.64
CA ILE A 48 10.13 -9.52 -2.82
C ILE A 48 11.09 -10.43 -3.59
N LYS A 49 12.22 -10.74 -2.95
CA LYS A 49 13.27 -11.62 -3.44
C LYS A 49 13.50 -12.79 -2.49
N GLN A 50 14.27 -13.75 -2.99
CA GLN A 50 14.76 -14.86 -2.16
C GLN A 50 15.71 -14.31 -1.09
N ASN A 51 15.65 -14.88 0.12
CA ASN A 51 16.35 -14.46 1.34
C ASN A 51 15.85 -13.16 2.00
N ASP A 52 14.79 -12.54 1.48
CA ASP A 52 14.17 -11.41 2.17
C ASP A 52 13.56 -11.88 3.49
N LYS A 53 13.79 -11.12 4.57
CA LYS A 53 13.04 -11.24 5.81
C LYS A 53 11.74 -10.47 5.64
N VAL A 54 10.60 -11.08 5.93
CA VAL A 54 9.29 -10.47 5.73
C VAL A 54 8.40 -10.67 6.95
N ILE A 55 7.45 -9.75 7.10
CA ILE A 55 6.38 -9.87 8.08
C ILE A 55 5.06 -9.94 7.32
N THR A 56 4.28 -10.97 7.61
CA THR A 56 2.95 -11.17 7.03
C THR A 56 1.89 -10.29 7.71
N ILE A 57 0.71 -10.17 7.12
CA ILE A 57 -0.42 -9.42 7.69
C ILE A 57 -0.81 -9.95 9.09
N GLY A 58 -0.62 -11.24 9.35
CA GLY A 58 -0.88 -11.86 10.66
C GLY A 58 0.22 -11.64 11.70
N GLY A 59 1.26 -10.87 11.38
CA GLY A 59 2.40 -10.64 12.28
C GLY A 59 3.40 -11.79 12.34
N ILE A 60 3.34 -12.73 11.40
CA ILE A 60 4.32 -13.83 11.31
C ILE A 60 5.59 -13.31 10.66
N HIS A 61 6.74 -13.51 11.32
CA HIS A 61 8.07 -13.25 10.79
C HIS A 61 8.62 -14.50 10.12
N GLY A 62 9.29 -14.34 8.99
CA GLY A 62 9.98 -15.44 8.34
C GLY A 62 10.88 -14.98 7.21
N THR A 63 11.57 -15.94 6.60
CA THR A 63 12.52 -15.72 5.51
C THR A 63 12.01 -16.36 4.23
N VAL A 64 12.07 -15.62 3.12
CA VAL A 64 11.61 -16.10 1.81
C VAL A 64 12.61 -17.11 1.25
N VAL A 65 12.23 -18.38 1.18
CA VAL A 65 13.06 -19.46 0.64
C VAL A 65 12.91 -19.59 -0.86
N ARG A 66 11.72 -19.28 -1.40
CA ARG A 66 11.44 -19.34 -2.84
C ARG A 66 10.35 -18.35 -3.22
N VAL A 67 10.53 -17.69 -4.35
CA VAL A 67 9.54 -16.81 -4.96
C VAL A 67 8.93 -17.51 -6.17
N MET A 68 7.60 -17.58 -6.23
CA MET A 68 6.83 -18.05 -7.39
C MET A 68 6.06 -16.86 -7.98
N ASP A 69 5.22 -17.06 -8.99
CA ASP A 69 4.51 -15.93 -9.63
C ASP A 69 3.54 -15.23 -8.67
N ARG A 70 2.66 -16.01 -8.00
CA ARG A 70 1.59 -15.50 -7.12
C ARG A 70 1.82 -15.77 -5.64
N SER A 71 2.71 -16.69 -5.30
CA SER A 71 3.00 -17.14 -3.95
C SER A 71 4.50 -17.12 -3.64
N ILE A 72 4.82 -17.28 -2.36
CA ILE A 72 6.17 -17.44 -1.84
C ILE A 72 6.18 -18.62 -0.87
N ILE A 73 7.34 -19.28 -0.77
CA ILE A 73 7.61 -20.23 0.30
C ILE A 73 8.35 -19.48 1.40
N LEU A 74 7.70 -19.36 2.55
CA LEU A 74 8.24 -18.72 3.74
C LEU A 74 8.70 -19.79 4.73
N GLU A 75 9.92 -19.62 5.25
CA GLU A 75 10.41 -20.40 6.39
C GLU A 75 10.24 -19.60 7.67
N VAL A 76 9.50 -20.17 8.62
CA VAL A 76 9.08 -19.49 9.87
C VAL A 76 9.76 -20.07 11.11
N ALA A 77 10.29 -21.29 11.00
CA ALA A 77 11.10 -21.97 12.00
C ALA A 77 11.95 -23.05 11.32
N ASP A 78 12.90 -23.65 12.03
CA ASP A 78 13.77 -24.70 11.47
C ASP A 78 12.93 -25.82 10.83
N LYS A 79 13.14 -26.02 9.53
CA LYS A 79 12.41 -27.00 8.68
C LYS A 79 10.90 -26.79 8.56
N VAL A 80 10.34 -25.68 9.06
CA VAL A 80 8.92 -25.35 8.91
C VAL A 80 8.75 -24.34 7.79
N ARG A 81 8.19 -24.82 6.67
CA ARG A 81 7.94 -24.02 5.46
C ARG A 81 6.46 -23.97 5.16
N MET A 82 5.99 -22.80 4.76
CA MET A 82 4.60 -22.54 4.41
C MET A 82 4.52 -21.78 3.09
N GLU A 83 3.54 -22.14 2.27
CA GLU A 83 3.22 -21.38 1.07
C GLU A 83 2.21 -20.28 1.42
N LEU A 84 2.54 -19.05 1.04
CA LEU A 84 1.73 -17.87 1.30
C LEU A 84 1.57 -17.07 0.02
N LEU A 85 0.42 -16.42 -0.14
CA LEU A 85 0.25 -15.45 -1.22
C LEU A 85 1.21 -14.29 -1.02
N LYS A 86 1.80 -13.85 -2.12
CA LYS A 86 2.61 -12.63 -2.19
C LYS A 86 1.89 -11.40 -1.60
N THR A 87 0.58 -11.32 -1.82
CA THR A 87 -0.28 -10.25 -1.30
C THR A 87 -0.48 -10.29 0.21
N ALA A 88 -0.14 -11.40 0.88
CA ALA A 88 -0.23 -11.57 2.33
C ALA A 88 1.02 -11.05 3.08
N VAL A 89 2.04 -10.60 2.36
CA VAL A 89 3.19 -9.89 2.94
C VAL A 89 2.79 -8.46 3.24
N SER A 90 3.06 -8.01 4.47
CA SER A 90 2.78 -6.64 4.92
C SER A 90 3.98 -5.72 4.71
N GLN A 91 5.18 -6.24 4.98
CA GLN A 91 6.41 -5.47 4.99
C GLN A 91 7.62 -6.37 4.75
N ILE A 92 8.63 -5.83 4.07
CA ILE A 92 9.96 -6.42 3.92
C ILE A 92 10.83 -5.77 5.00
N VAL A 93 11.48 -6.59 5.82
CA VAL A 93 12.42 -6.12 6.84
C VAL A 93 13.75 -5.95 6.15
N GLU A 94 14.10 -4.70 5.83
CA GLU A 94 15.48 -4.36 5.49
C GLU A 94 16.34 -4.71 6.69
N GLN A 95 17.34 -5.58 6.49
CA GLN A 95 18.40 -5.75 7.47
C GLN A 95 19.11 -4.41 7.52
N GLN A 96 18.77 -3.59 8.53
CA GLN A 96 19.75 -2.67 9.05
C GLN A 96 20.93 -3.56 9.41
N GLU A 97 22.04 -3.41 8.70
CA GLU A 97 23.32 -3.89 9.19
C GLU A 97 23.44 -3.28 10.58
N ASP A 98 23.30 -4.13 11.60
CA ASP A 98 23.58 -3.75 12.97
C ASP A 98 25.04 -3.28 12.94
N GLU A 99 25.25 -1.96 12.92
CA GLU A 99 26.55 -1.36 13.22
C GLU A 99 26.87 -1.83 14.64
N GLU A 100 27.64 -2.91 14.77
CA GLU A 100 28.29 -3.27 16.02
C GLU A 100 29.09 -2.03 16.45
N PRO A 101 28.85 -1.45 17.64
CA PRO A 101 29.70 -0.39 18.14
C PRO A 101 31.09 -1.01 18.33
N ASP A 102 32.04 -0.50 17.54
CA ASP A 102 33.49 -0.73 17.60
C ASP A 102 33.97 -0.48 19.04
N ASP A 103 33.94 -1.54 19.85
CA ASP A 103 34.38 -1.54 21.25
C ASP A 103 35.92 -1.53 21.24
N LYS A 104 36.49 -0.33 21.38
CA LYS A 104 37.93 -0.08 21.47
C LYS A 104 38.47 -0.27 22.88
#